data_AF-A0A401QAW3-F1
#
_entry.id   AF-A0A401QAW3-F1
#
_cell.length_a   1.000
_cell.length_b   1.000
_cell.length_c   1.000
_cell.angle_alpha   90.00
_cell.angle_beta   90.00
_cell.angle_gamma   90.00
#
_symmetry.space_group_name_H-M   'P 1'
#
loop_
_entity.id
_entity.type
_entity.pdbx_description
1 polymer ?
#
loop_
_entity_poly.entity_id
_entity_poly.type
_entity_poly.pdbx_seq_one_letter_code
_entity_poly.pdbx_strand_id
1 'polypeptide(L)'
;RADVLLNDVRPHCREQYAAAFLNNVWNEVEPRPSQSPQLLKNKVLVDSQQVIAQGYLMQHVENRKKWKECYFVMKASYHLEYYETKE
;
A
#
# COMPACT_ATOMS: atom_id res chain seq x y z
N ARG A 1 7.89 -20.87 -11.78
CA ARG A 1 8.70 -20.70 -10.53
C ARG A 1 7.92 -19.93 -9.47
N ALA A 2 7.30 -18.79 -9.80
CA ALA A 2 6.44 -18.05 -8.86
C ALA A 2 5.25 -18.88 -8.36
N ASP A 3 4.57 -19.62 -9.25
CA ASP A 3 3.39 -20.41 -8.86
C ASP A 3 3.73 -21.56 -7.90
N VAL A 4 4.93 -22.15 -8.04
CA VAL A 4 5.42 -23.20 -7.14
C VAL A 4 5.65 -22.62 -5.74
N LEU A 5 6.28 -21.45 -5.63
CA LEU A 5 6.48 -20.76 -4.35
C LEU A 5 5.15 -20.32 -3.72
N LEU A 6 4.22 -19.80 -4.53
CA LEU A 6 2.90 -19.41 -4.05
C LEU A 6 2.10 -20.61 -3.52
N ASN A 7 2.19 -21.76 -4.17
CA ASN A 7 1.52 -22.98 -3.73
C ASN A 7 2.14 -23.53 -2.43
N ASP A 8 3.44 -23.37 -2.24
CA ASP A 8 4.15 -23.75 -1.01
C ASP A 8 3.81 -22.82 0.17
N VAL A 9 3.68 -21.52 -0.07
CA VAL A 9 3.41 -20.52 0.99
C VAL A 9 1.93 -20.45 1.40
N ARG A 10 1.00 -20.71 0.48
CA ARG A 10 -0.45 -20.64 0.72
C ARG A 10 -0.96 -21.43 1.95
N PRO A 11 -0.59 -22.70 2.17
CA PRO A 11 -1.03 -23.43 3.36
C PRO A 11 -0.56 -22.77 4.65
N HIS A 12 0.69 -22.29 4.69
CA HIS A 12 1.22 -21.58 5.85
C HIS A 12 0.51 -20.25 6.10
N CYS A 13 0.17 -19.48 5.06
CA CYS A 13 -0.64 -18.28 5.21
C CYS A 13 -2.01 -18.59 5.84
N ARG A 14 -2.64 -19.72 5.49
CA ARG A 14 -3.93 -20.13 6.05
C ARG A 14 -3.82 -20.46 7.54
N GLU A 15 -2.80 -21.23 7.93
CA GLU A 15 -2.56 -21.57 9.34
C GLU A 15 -2.26 -20.33 10.18
N GLN A 16 -1.39 -19.45 9.68
CA GLN A 16 -1.06 -18.20 10.36
C GLN A 16 -2.26 -17.26 10.47
N TYR A 17 -3.12 -17.21 9.45
CA TYR A 17 -4.36 -16.44 9.49
C TYR A 17 -5.28 -16.93 10.62
N ALA A 18 -5.47 -18.25 10.75
CA ALA A 18 -6.30 -18.80 11.82
C ALA A 18 -5.74 -18.48 13.21
N ALA A 19 -4.43 -18.63 13.41
CA ALA A 19 -3.77 -18.29 14.67
C ALA A 19 -3.88 -16.79 15.01
N ALA A 20 -3.63 -15.92 14.04
CA ALA A 20 -3.76 -14.46 14.21
C ALA A 20 -5.20 -14.05 14.54
N PHE A 21 -6.18 -14.65 13.85
CA PHE A 21 -7.60 -14.40 14.10
C PHE A 21 -8.00 -14.81 15.53
N LEU A 22 -7.64 -16.01 15.96
CA LEU A 22 -7.93 -16.48 17.32
C LEU A 22 -7.28 -15.58 18.39
N ASN A 23 -6.04 -15.15 18.17
CA ASN A 23 -5.37 -14.21 19.07
C ASN A 23 -6.09 -12.85 19.14
N ASN A 24 -6.60 -12.35 18.00
CA ASN A 24 -7.37 -11.11 17.99
C ASN A 24 -8.66 -11.24 18.81
N VAL A 25 -9.43 -12.31 18.57
CA VAL A 25 -10.65 -12.59 19.35
C VAL A 25 -10.32 -12.74 20.84
N TRP A 26 -9.24 -13.45 21.18
CA TRP A 26 -8.81 -13.60 22.56
C TRP A 26 -8.51 -12.25 23.22
N ASN A 27 -7.79 -11.36 22.54
CA ASN A 27 -7.45 -10.04 23.07
C ASN A 27 -8.67 -9.10 23.18
N GLU A 28 -9.74 -9.34 22.41
CA GLU A 28 -11.01 -8.63 22.55
C GLU A 28 -11.81 -9.14 23.76
N VAL A 29 -11.80 -10.45 24.02
CA VAL A 29 -12.51 -11.09 25.14
C VAL A 29 -11.82 -10.86 26.48
N GLU A 30 -10.50 -10.98 26.51
CA GLU A 30 -9.65 -10.70 27.67
C GLU A 30 -8.64 -9.60 27.31
N PRO A 31 -9.03 -8.32 27.43
CA PRO A 31 -8.15 -7.21 27.12
C PRO A 31 -6.93 -7.23 28.03
N ARG A 32 -5.78 -7.55 27.46
CA ARG A 32 -4.50 -7.32 28.14
C ARG A 32 -4.34 -5.81 28.32
N PRO A 33 -3.70 -5.35 29.41
CA PRO A 33 -3.41 -3.93 29.59
C PRO A 33 -2.47 -3.46 28.47
N SER A 34 -3.05 -2.90 27.41
CA SER A 34 -2.34 -2.21 26.34
C SER A 34 -2.33 -0.73 26.65
N GLN A 35 -1.19 -0.05 26.42
CA GLN A 35 -1.14 1.41 26.49
C GLN A 35 -2.04 1.99 25.41
N SER A 36 -3.20 2.53 25.82
CA SER A 36 -4.06 3.26 24.90
C SER A 36 -3.29 4.47 24.34
N PRO A 37 -3.36 4.73 23.02
CA PRO A 37 -2.72 5.91 22.46
C PRO A 37 -3.29 7.18 23.09
N GLN A 38 -2.43 8.11 23.50
CA GLN A 38 -2.86 9.40 24.07
C GLN A 38 -3.48 10.33 23.03
N LEU A 39 -3.12 10.14 21.75
CA LEU A 39 -3.61 10.93 20.62
C LEU A 39 -4.78 10.23 19.91
N LEU A 40 -5.75 11.04 19.48
CA LEU A 40 -6.88 10.58 18.69
C LEU A 40 -6.42 10.15 17.28
N LYS A 41 -6.94 9.03 16.80
CA LYS A 41 -6.74 8.59 15.41
C LYS A 41 -7.67 9.36 14.48
N ASN A 42 -7.13 9.83 13.35
CA ASN A 42 -7.96 10.38 12.28
C ASN A 42 -8.77 9.23 11.63
N LYS A 43 -10.10 9.35 11.66
CA LYS A 43 -11.03 8.38 11.04
C LYS A 43 -11.57 8.86 9.69
N VAL A 44 -11.17 10.04 9.23
CA VAL A 44 -11.56 10.56 7.92
C VAL A 44 -10.85 9.73 6.86
N LEU A 45 -11.64 9.01 6.07
CA LEU A 45 -11.15 8.31 4.89
C LEU A 45 -10.87 9.36 3.82
N VAL A 46 -9.59 9.53 3.46
CA VAL A 46 -9.20 10.29 2.27
C VAL A 46 -9.57 9.45 1.06
N ASP A 47 -10.20 10.05 0.05
CA ASP A 47 -10.49 9.35 -1.20
C ASP A 47 -9.17 8.87 -1.82
N SER A 48 -9.03 7.56 -1.96
CA SER A 48 -7.86 6.90 -2.53
C SER A 48 -7.48 7.42 -3.93
N GLN A 49 -8.45 7.98 -4.67
CA GLN A 49 -8.26 8.54 -6.01
C GLN A 49 -7.94 10.04 -6.01
N GLN A 50 -8.01 10.71 -4.86
CA GLN A 50 -7.67 12.13 -4.75
C GLN A 50 -6.21 12.35 -5.18
N VAL A 51 -5.99 13.29 -6.08
CA VAL A 51 -4.64 13.71 -6.47
C VAL A 51 -4.04 14.53 -5.34
N ILE A 52 -2.90 14.07 -4.81
CA ILE A 52 -2.15 14.74 -3.74
C ILE A 52 -0.95 15.52 -4.28
N ALA A 53 -0.42 15.14 -5.43
CA ALA A 53 0.62 15.86 -6.15
C ALA A 53 0.58 15.52 -7.63
N GLN A 54 0.92 16.48 -8.49
CA GLN A 54 1.05 16.29 -9.93
C GLN A 54 1.96 17.35 -10.54
N GLY A 55 2.54 17.08 -11.69
CA GLY A 55 3.43 18.03 -12.37
C GLY A 55 4.32 17.36 -13.40
N TYR A 56 5.35 18.09 -13.85
CA TYR A 56 6.33 17.56 -14.78
C TYR A 56 7.60 17.10 -14.05
N LEU A 57 8.13 15.95 -14.47
CA LEU A 57 9.39 15.39 -14.00
C LEU A 57 10.22 14.90 -15.18
N MET A 58 11.53 14.86 -15.00
CA MET A 58 12.44 14.21 -15.94
C MET A 58 12.52 12.72 -15.62
N GLN A 59 12.09 11.87 -16.55
CA GLN A 59 12.19 10.41 -16.45
C GLN A 59 13.35 9.91 -17.32
N HIS A 60 14.22 9.09 -16.73
CA HIS A 60 15.25 8.39 -17.50
C HIS A 60 14.63 7.20 -18.25
N VAL A 61 14.76 7.21 -19.58
CA VAL A 61 14.30 6.12 -20.44
C VAL A 61 15.49 5.22 -20.77
N GLU A 62 15.60 4.12 -20.05
CA GLU A 62 16.74 3.19 -20.11
C GLU A 62 17.05 2.75 -21.55
N ASN A 63 16.03 2.33 -22.29
CA ASN A 63 16.17 1.84 -23.67
C ASN A 63 16.73 2.89 -24.64
N ARG A 64 16.53 4.19 -24.36
CA ARG A 64 16.97 5.30 -25.22
C ARG A 64 18.17 6.03 -24.65
N LYS A 65 18.62 5.70 -23.43
CA LYS A 65 19.65 6.42 -22.66
C LYS A 65 19.45 7.93 -22.67
N LYS A 66 18.20 8.37 -22.53
CA LYS A 66 17.78 9.77 -22.63
C LYS A 66 16.82 10.11 -21.50
N TRP A 67 16.88 11.36 -21.07
CA TRP A 67 15.88 11.95 -20.18
C TRP A 67 14.74 12.52 -21.02
N LYS A 68 13.50 12.24 -20.61
CA LYS A 68 12.28 12.77 -21.23
C LYS A 68 11.44 13.44 -20.15
N GLU A 69 10.83 14.56 -20.47
CA GLU A 69 9.81 15.17 -19.62
C GLU A 69 8.52 14.31 -19.65
N CYS A 70 7.95 14.06 -18.48
CA CYS A 70 6.69 13.32 -18.33
C CYS A 70 5.80 14.03 -17.30
N TYR A 71 4.48 13.93 -17.49
CA TYR A 71 3.52 14.41 -16.51
C TYR A 71 3.21 13.29 -15.51
N PHE A 72 3.45 13.52 -14.22
CA PHE A 72 3.13 12.55 -13.18
C PHE A 72 1.87 12.96 -12.42
N VAL A 73 1.14 11.96 -11.94
CA VAL A 73 0.01 12.12 -11.03
C VAL A 73 0.18 11.15 -9.86
N MET A 74 0.24 11.69 -8.65
CA MET A 74 0.29 10.93 -7.41
C MET A 74 -1.07 11.00 -6.70
N LYS A 75 -1.66 9.83 -6.46
CA LYS A 75 -2.92 9.68 -5.75
C LYS A 75 -2.70 9.50 -4.24
N ALA A 76 -3.74 9.76 -3.43
CA ALA A 76 -3.71 9.55 -1.98
C ALA A 76 -3.49 8.08 -1.58
N SER A 77 -3.77 7.14 -2.49
CA SER A 77 -3.39 5.72 -2.39
C SER A 77 -1.90 5.45 -2.57
N TYR A 78 -1.09 6.49 -2.80
CA TYR A 78 0.33 6.39 -3.20
C TYR A 78 0.54 5.69 -4.55
N HIS A 79 -0.52 5.53 -5.35
CA HIS A 79 -0.41 5.11 -6.74
C HIS A 79 0.20 6.26 -7.56
N LEU A 80 1.23 5.95 -8.34
CA LEU A 80 1.96 6.91 -9.17
C LEU A 80 1.77 6.56 -10.65
N GLU A 81 1.20 7.51 -11.38
CA GLU A 81 0.91 7.38 -12.80
C GLU A 81 1.78 8.35 -13.59
N TYR A 82 2.17 7.96 -14.79
CA TYR A 82 2.97 8.76 -15.70
C TYR A 82 2.28 8.85 -17.05
N TYR A 83 2.24 10.06 -17.58
CA TYR A 83 1.62 10.42 -18.84
C TYR A 83 2.63 11.17 -19.70
N GLU A 84 2.44 11.13 -21.02
CA GLU A 84 3.30 11.87 -21.94
C GLU A 84 3.09 13.38 -21.82
N THR A 85 1.84 13.80 -21.65
CA THR A 85 1.42 15.18 -21.41
C THR A 85 0.35 15.20 -20.32
N LYS A 86 -0.07 16.39 -19.90
CA LYS A 86 -1.18 16.57 -18.96
C LYS A 86 -2.56 16.27 -19.56
N GLU A 87 -2.65 16.28 -20.89
CA GLU A 87 -3.90 16.23 -21.67
C GLU A 87 -4.45 14.81 -21.84
#